data_AF-A0A6V8CBN8-F1
#
_entry.id   AF-A0A6V8CBN8-F1
#
_cell.length_a   1.000
_cell.length_b   1.000
_cell.length_c   1.000
_cell.angle_alpha   90.00
_cell.angle_beta   90.00
_cell.angle_gamma   90.00
#
_symmetry.space_group_name_H-M   'P 1'
#
loop_
_entity.id
_entity.type
_entity.pdbx_description
1 polymer ?
#
loop_
_entity_poly.entity_id
_entity_poly.type
_entity_poly.pdbx_seq_one_letter_code
_entity_poly.pdbx_strand_id
1 'polypeptide(L)'
;MPWTTNEAVVAAVDIGTRPLEGKVCVRVDRLGGRMGDSSTQTIARSLGARLHEAGWDIDLERPDHVLCIALDATSMHVGWGWERPRSAGLSVTARRAGERPFFRPVNPGPP
;
A
#
# COMPACT_ATOMS: atom_id res chain seq x y z
N MET A 1 -10.20 -7.66 6.09
CA MET A 1 -10.45 -9.06 6.55
C MET A 1 -9.51 -9.35 7.73
N PRO A 2 -9.90 -10.14 8.74
CA PRO A 2 -8.97 -10.58 9.78
C PRO A 2 -7.86 -11.47 9.19
N TRP A 3 -6.61 -11.29 9.63
CA TRP A 3 -5.49 -12.13 9.20
C TRP A 3 -5.52 -13.48 9.93
N THR A 4 -5.35 -14.58 9.19
CA THR A 4 -5.24 -15.94 9.73
C THR A 4 -4.01 -16.66 9.20
N THR A 5 -3.91 -16.83 7.88
CA THR A 5 -2.76 -17.43 7.19
C THR A 5 -2.43 -16.68 5.91
N ASN A 6 -1.21 -16.85 5.39
CA ASN A 6 -0.82 -16.27 4.11
C ASN A 6 -1.72 -16.79 2.96
N GLU A 7 -2.08 -18.08 2.98
CA GLU A 7 -2.96 -18.68 1.97
C GLU A 7 -4.37 -18.12 2.00
N ALA A 8 -4.94 -17.91 3.20
CA ALA A 8 -6.25 -17.29 3.34
C ALA A 8 -6.27 -15.87 2.76
N VAL A 9 -5.20 -15.10 3.00
CA VAL A 9 -5.05 -13.76 2.39
C VAL A 9 -4.99 -13.87 0.87
N VAL A 10 -4.13 -14.74 0.34
CA VAL A 10 -3.97 -14.93 -1.10
C VAL A 10 -5.29 -15.34 -1.74
N ALA A 11 -6.08 -16.21 -1.11
CA ALA A 11 -7.38 -16.65 -1.63
C ALA A 11 -8.45 -15.55 -1.60
N ALA A 12 -8.45 -14.71 -0.55
CA ALA A 12 -9.45 -13.66 -0.37
C ALA A 12 -9.21 -12.43 -1.26
N VAL A 13 -7.96 -12.18 -1.68
CA VAL A 13 -7.64 -11.06 -2.56
C VAL A 13 -8.28 -11.29 -3.93
N ASP A 14 -9.22 -10.42 -4.27
CA ASP A 14 -9.78 -10.33 -5.60
C ASP A 14 -8.82 -9.57 -6.53
N ILE A 15 -8.36 -10.26 -7.58
CA ILE A 15 -7.53 -9.68 -8.64
C ILE A 15 -8.36 -9.26 -9.87
N GLY A 16 -9.65 -9.59 -9.89
CA GLY A 16 -10.55 -9.35 -11.03
C GLY A 16 -11.00 -7.90 -11.18
N THR A 17 -10.94 -7.11 -10.10
CA THR A 17 -11.35 -5.70 -10.11
C THR A 17 -10.22 -4.72 -10.53
N ARG A 18 -9.73 -4.92 -11.78
CA ARG A 18 -8.98 -4.05 -12.76
C ARG A 18 -7.47 -3.76 -12.58
N PRO A 19 -6.62 -3.84 -13.65
CA PRO A 19 -6.61 -2.89 -14.81
C PRO A 19 -7.22 -3.44 -16.12
N LEU A 20 -7.16 -2.72 -17.25
CA LEU A 20 -7.55 -3.24 -18.59
C LEU A 20 -6.33 -3.75 -19.36
N GLU A 21 -5.22 -3.01 -19.24
CA GLU A 21 -3.96 -3.16 -19.95
C GLU A 21 -2.85 -2.49 -19.10
N GLY A 22 -1.59 -2.84 -19.38
CA GLY A 22 -0.41 -2.28 -18.69
C GLY A 22 0.31 -3.28 -17.78
N LYS A 23 1.48 -2.86 -17.30
CA LYS A 23 2.35 -3.63 -16.42
C LYS A 23 1.88 -3.56 -14.98
N VAL A 24 1.91 -4.66 -14.27
CA VAL A 24 1.46 -4.73 -12.88
C VAL A 24 2.54 -5.22 -11.93
N CYS A 25 2.45 -4.85 -10.66
CA CYS A 25 3.20 -5.51 -9.60
C CYS A 25 2.40 -5.60 -8.29
N VAL A 26 2.87 -6.43 -7.36
CA VAL A 26 2.29 -6.57 -6.02
C VAL A 26 3.25 -5.97 -5.00
N ARG A 27 2.72 -5.14 -4.11
CA ARG A 27 3.44 -4.59 -2.96
C ARG A 27 2.72 -5.01 -1.68
N VAL A 28 3.48 -5.55 -0.73
CA VAL A 28 2.95 -6.00 0.55
C VAL A 28 3.68 -5.27 1.67
N ASP A 29 2.96 -4.39 2.34
CA ASP A 29 3.47 -3.59 3.44
C ASP A 29 2.91 -4.08 4.78
N ARG A 30 3.73 -3.93 5.83
CA ARG A 30 3.34 -4.28 7.18
C ARG A 30 3.38 -3.04 8.07
N LEU A 31 2.26 -2.77 8.73
CA LEU A 31 2.06 -1.67 9.66
C LEU A 31 2.02 -2.22 11.09
N GLY A 32 2.51 -1.46 12.06
CA GLY A 32 2.33 -1.78 13.48
C GLY A 32 3.22 -2.91 14.04
N GLY A 33 4.26 -3.34 13.33
CA GLY A 33 5.22 -4.33 13.86
C GLY A 33 5.06 -5.72 13.25
N ARG A 34 5.27 -6.80 14.03
CA ARG A 34 5.16 -8.20 13.54
C ARG A 34 3.72 -8.71 13.66
N MET A 35 3.30 -9.50 12.69
CA MET A 35 1.98 -10.15 12.66
C MET A 35 2.18 -11.65 12.46
N GLY A 36 2.28 -12.42 13.57
CA GLY A 36 2.52 -13.87 13.54
C GLY A 36 3.63 -14.30 12.58
N ASP A 37 3.38 -15.40 11.86
CA ASP A 37 4.21 -15.93 10.77
C ASP A 37 3.87 -15.32 9.40
N SER A 38 3.27 -14.12 9.36
CA SER A 38 3.00 -13.43 8.10
C SER A 38 4.29 -13.19 7.33
N SER A 39 4.31 -13.56 6.05
CA SER A 39 5.45 -13.32 5.17
C SER A 39 5.01 -12.44 4.02
N THR A 40 5.45 -11.19 4.04
CA THR A 40 5.17 -10.22 2.97
C THR A 40 5.68 -10.72 1.62
N GLN A 41 6.86 -11.35 1.60
CA GLN A 41 7.44 -11.95 0.40
C GLN A 41 6.63 -13.13 -0.14
N THR A 42 6.15 -14.01 0.75
CA THR A 42 5.34 -15.16 0.34
C THR A 42 4.02 -14.69 -0.27
N ILE A 43 3.33 -13.75 0.41
CA ILE A 43 2.09 -13.17 -0.09
C ILE A 43 2.32 -12.47 -1.45
N ALA A 44 3.37 -11.67 -1.58
CA ALA A 44 3.69 -10.97 -2.83
C ALA A 44 3.95 -11.93 -3.99
N ARG A 45 4.75 -12.99 -3.76
CA ARG A 45 5.05 -14.00 -4.78
C ARG A 45 3.81 -14.78 -5.20
N SER A 46 2.99 -15.23 -4.25
CA SER A 46 1.78 -15.99 -4.54
C SER A 46 0.74 -15.16 -5.31
N LEU A 47 0.57 -13.88 -4.95
CA LEU A 47 -0.31 -12.98 -5.70
C LEU A 47 0.25 -12.62 -7.08
N GLY A 48 1.56 -12.40 -7.19
CA GLY A 48 2.23 -12.18 -8.48
C GLY A 48 2.09 -13.37 -9.42
N ALA A 49 2.16 -14.60 -8.90
CA ALA A 49 1.89 -15.82 -9.66
C ALA A 49 0.43 -15.84 -10.18
N ARG A 50 -0.55 -15.56 -9.33
CA ARG A 50 -1.97 -15.47 -9.74
C ARG A 50 -2.20 -14.41 -10.83
N LEU A 51 -1.53 -13.26 -10.75
CA LEU A 51 -1.60 -12.23 -11.79
C LEU A 51 -0.98 -12.71 -13.11
N HIS A 52 0.20 -13.33 -13.04
CA HIS A 52 0.83 -13.91 -14.23
C HIS A 52 -0.02 -15.02 -14.87
N GLU A 53 -0.61 -15.92 -14.08
CA GLU A 53 -1.54 -16.96 -14.55
C GLU A 53 -2.82 -16.38 -15.16
N ALA A 54 -3.26 -15.21 -14.70
CA ALA A 54 -4.37 -14.47 -15.29
C ALA A 54 -4.00 -13.67 -16.55
N GLY A 55 -2.74 -13.74 -17.01
CA GLY A 55 -2.28 -13.13 -18.26
C GLY A 55 -1.75 -11.69 -18.13
N TRP A 56 -1.50 -11.21 -16.91
CA TRP A 56 -0.93 -9.88 -16.70
C TRP A 56 0.60 -9.85 -16.94
N ASP A 57 1.11 -8.76 -17.51
CA ASP A 57 2.56 -8.51 -17.63
C ASP A 57 3.12 -7.97 -16.31
N ILE A 58 4.10 -8.65 -15.73
CA ILE A 58 4.67 -8.29 -14.43
C ILE A 58 5.92 -7.43 -14.62
N ASP A 59 5.94 -6.24 -14.02
CA ASP A 59 7.12 -5.37 -14.00
C ASP A 59 7.38 -4.84 -12.58
N LEU A 60 8.46 -5.31 -11.96
CA LEU A 60 8.79 -4.95 -10.58
C LEU A 60 9.49 -3.59 -10.46
N GLU A 61 10.01 -3.07 -11.57
CA GLU A 61 10.78 -1.83 -11.62
C GLU A 61 9.91 -0.65 -12.05
N ARG A 62 9.09 -0.84 -13.08
CA ARG A 62 8.26 0.22 -13.69
C ARG A 62 6.82 -0.28 -13.96
N PRO A 63 6.05 -0.61 -12.92
CA PRO A 63 4.64 -0.97 -13.06
C PRO A 63 3.78 0.24 -13.44
N ASP A 64 2.77 0.03 -14.26
CA ASP A 64 1.67 1.00 -14.48
C ASP A 64 0.66 0.95 -13.34
N HIS A 65 0.43 -0.25 -12.78
CA HIS A 65 -0.54 -0.49 -11.71
C HIS A 65 0.07 -1.32 -10.57
N VAL A 66 -0.22 -0.93 -9.33
CA VAL A 66 0.29 -1.63 -8.15
C VAL A 66 -0.87 -2.21 -7.35
N LEU A 67 -0.89 -3.52 -7.15
CA LEU A 67 -1.79 -4.16 -6.18
C LEU A 67 -1.15 -4.07 -4.80
N CYS A 68 -1.71 -3.24 -3.94
CA CYS A 68 -1.21 -3.00 -2.59
C CYS A 68 -1.94 -3.90 -1.59
N ILE A 69 -1.16 -4.58 -0.74
CA ILE A 69 -1.64 -5.37 0.39
C ILE A 69 -1.09 -4.75 1.67
N ALA A 70 -1.96 -4.40 2.61
CA ALA A 70 -1.58 -3.84 3.90
C ALA A 70 -1.89 -4.86 5.02
N LEU A 71 -0.85 -5.30 5.72
CA LEU A 71 -0.95 -6.11 6.93
C LEU A 71 -0.87 -5.17 8.13
N ASP A 72 -1.99 -4.94 8.82
CA ASP A 72 -2.00 -4.10 10.03
C ASP A 72 -1.92 -4.96 11.30
N ALA A 73 -0.74 -5.03 11.91
CA ALA A 73 -0.49 -5.80 13.12
C ALA A 73 -1.24 -5.23 14.34
N THR A 74 -1.67 -3.97 14.28
CA THR A 74 -2.41 -3.31 15.36
C THR A 74 -3.82 -3.88 15.51
N SER A 75 -4.53 -4.00 14.39
CA SER A 75 -5.89 -4.56 14.35
C SER A 75 -5.92 -6.05 14.00
N MET A 76 -4.79 -6.65 13.62
CA MET A 76 -4.72 -8.02 13.08
C MET A 76 -5.58 -8.20 11.82
N HIS A 77 -5.65 -7.18 10.98
CA HIS A 77 -6.41 -7.19 9.73
C HIS A 77 -5.53 -7.00 8.51
N VAL A 78 -6.04 -7.49 7.38
CA VAL A 78 -5.50 -7.28 6.05
C VAL A 78 -6.49 -6.46 5.22
N GLY A 79 -5.97 -5.45 4.55
CA GLY A 79 -6.64 -4.71 3.48
C GLY A 79 -5.88 -4.85 2.16
N TRP A 80 -6.59 -4.73 1.04
CA TRP A 80 -5.98 -4.72 -0.28
C TRP A 80 -6.72 -3.79 -1.24
N GLY A 81 -6.03 -3.37 -2.29
CA GLY A 81 -6.62 -2.63 -3.38
C GLY A 81 -5.58 -2.21 -4.40
N TRP A 82 -6.04 -1.86 -5.59
CA TRP A 82 -5.21 -1.25 -6.61
C TRP A 82 -4.86 0.18 -6.23
N GLU A 83 -3.58 0.51 -6.30
CA GLU A 83 -3.10 1.87 -6.12
C GLU A 83 -3.80 2.77 -7.15
N ARG A 84 -4.43 3.82 -6.65
CA ARG A 84 -4.94 4.89 -7.50
C ARG A 84 -3.80 5.90 -7.65
N PRO A 85 -3.54 6.43 -8.85
CA PRO A 85 -2.62 7.54 -8.99
C PRO A 85 -3.05 8.62 -7.99
N ARG A 86 -2.19 8.90 -7.03
CA ARG A 86 -2.41 9.97 -6.07
C ARG A 86 -2.55 11.22 -6.93
N SER A 87 -3.75 11.80 -6.99
CA SER A 87 -3.90 13.09 -7.63
C SER A 87 -2.84 14.00 -7.03
N ALA A 88 -2.10 14.71 -7.90
CA ALA A 88 -0.95 15.53 -7.55
C ALA A 88 -1.29 16.74 -6.63
N GLY A 89 -2.32 16.64 -5.80
CA GLY A 89 -2.84 17.68 -4.91
C GLY A 89 -2.59 17.45 -3.41
N LEU A 90 -1.92 16.38 -3.00
CA LEU A 90 -1.46 16.21 -1.63
C LEU A 90 0.06 16.08 -1.57
N SER A 91 0.75 17.08 -2.11
CA SER A 91 2.07 17.40 -1.59
C SER A 91 1.86 17.89 -0.16
N VAL A 92 2.23 17.04 0.81
CA VAL A 92 2.44 17.44 2.21
C VAL A 92 3.80 18.17 2.32
N THR A 93 4.16 18.93 1.29
CA THR A 93 5.38 19.73 1.19
C THR A 93 5.08 21.15 0.69
N ALA A 94 3.93 21.41 0.05
CA ALA A 94 3.47 22.77 -0.27
C ALA A 94 2.75 23.47 0.90
N ARG A 95 2.69 22.86 2.10
CA ARG A 95 2.35 23.56 3.34
C ARG A 95 3.58 23.69 4.23
N ARG A 96 4.65 24.29 3.70
CA ARG A 96 5.64 24.90 4.59
C ARG A 96 4.91 25.98 5.38
N ALA A 97 5.08 25.99 6.69
CA ALA A 97 4.42 26.92 7.61
C ALA A 97 4.73 28.41 7.31
N GLY A 98 5.63 28.72 6.37
CA GLY A 98 6.08 30.07 6.03
C GLY A 98 5.28 30.84 4.98
N GLU A 99 4.30 30.25 4.28
CA GLU A 99 3.51 30.96 3.23
C GLU A 99 2.11 31.38 3.70
N ARG A 100 1.85 31.39 5.01
CA ARG A 100 0.69 32.11 5.54
C ARG A 100 1.07 33.59 5.69
N PRO A 101 0.31 34.54 5.11
CA PRO A 101 0.63 35.97 5.17
C PRO A 101 0.67 36.60 6.58
N PHE A 102 0.47 35.81 7.65
CA PHE A 102 0.50 36.24 9.04
C PHE A 102 1.23 35.25 9.98
N PHE A 103 2.31 34.60 9.54
CA PHE A 103 3.15 33.84 10.47
C PHE A 103 3.88 34.83 11.41
N ARG A 104 3.35 35.02 12.62
CA ARG A 104 4.02 35.73 13.71
C ARG A 104 4.71 34.72 14.62
N PRO A 105 6.03 34.77 14.81
CA PRO A 105 6.69 33.94 15.81
C PRO A 105 6.30 34.44 17.20
N VAL A 106 5.60 33.61 17.98
CA VAL A 106 5.45 33.84 19.42
C VAL A 106 6.44 32.94 20.14
N ASN A 107 7.39 33.56 20.85
CA ASN A 107 8.32 32.86 21.75
C ASN A 107 7.52 32.26 22.91
N PRO A 108 7.57 30.94 23.17
CA PRO A 108 7.21 30.44 24.49
C PRO A 108 8.38 30.72 25.44
N GLY A 109 8.22 31.69 26.34
CA GLY A 109 9.10 31.83 27.51
C GLY A 109 8.91 30.64 28.46
N PRO A 110 9.97 30.13 29.11
CA PRO A 110 9.87 29.00 30.03
C PRO A 110 9.27 29.42 31.38
N PRO A 111 8.56 28.52 32.10
CA PRO A 111 8.22 28.74 33.50
C PRO A 111 9.44 28.59 34.43
#